data_AF-A0A0F9NM54-F1
#
_entry.id   AF-A0A0F9NM54-F1
#
_cell.length_a   1.000
_cell.length_b   1.000
_cell.length_c   1.000
_cell.angle_alpha   90.00
_cell.angle_beta   90.00
_cell.angle_gamma   90.00
#
_symmetry.space_group_name_H-M   'P 1'
#
loop_
_entity.id
_entity.type
_entity.pdbx_description
1 polymer ?
#
loop_
_entity_poly.entity_id
_entity_poly.type
_entity_poly.pdbx_seq_one_letter_code
_entity_poly.pdbx_strand_id
1 'polypeptide(L)'
;MFDTVVKSVNNLLWGEGQVLIYILLFTGIWFSVRLKAIQILKFKHMFSLLKGSSKCKKDDISSFQALCTGLCARVGTGNLAGVAVAISLGGSGAIFWMWVIAILGMATGFAESVLGQVYKVR
;
A
#
# COMPACT_ATOMS: atom_id res chain seq x y z
N MET A 1 30.27 -17.55 -7.11
CA MET A 1 29.54 -18.05 -5.93
C MET A 1 28.44 -17.08 -5.49
N PHE A 2 28.76 -15.79 -5.29
CA PHE A 2 27.77 -14.76 -4.91
C PHE A 2 26.63 -14.59 -5.94
N ASP A 3 26.95 -14.52 -7.24
CA ASP A 3 25.97 -14.45 -8.33
C ASP A 3 24.97 -15.61 -8.33
N THR A 4 25.42 -16.82 -8.00
CA THR A 4 24.57 -18.02 -7.96
C THR A 4 23.56 -17.91 -6.82
N VAL A 5 24.01 -17.45 -5.65
CA VAL A 5 23.13 -17.22 -4.49
C VAL A 5 22.10 -16.14 -4.78
N VAL A 6 22.52 -15.01 -5.37
CA VAL A 6 21.61 -13.92 -5.74
C VAL A 6 20.56 -14.40 -6.75
N LYS A 7 20.95 -15.17 -7.78
CA LYS A 7 20.02 -15.73 -8.76
C LYS A 7 19.03 -16.73 -8.14
N SER A 8 19.49 -17.58 -7.22
CA SER A 8 18.61 -18.52 -6.51
C SER A 8 17.57 -17.78 -5.65
N VAL A 9 17.98 -16.75 -4.90
CA VAL A 9 17.04 -15.94 -4.10
C VAL A 9 16.06 -15.17 -4.99
N ASN A 10 16.53 -14.59 -6.10
CA ASN A 10 15.66 -13.88 -7.04
C ASN A 10 14.62 -14.81 -7.68
N ASN A 11 15.02 -16.01 -8.08
CA ASN A 11 14.09 -17.00 -8.64
C ASN A 11 13.06 -17.47 -7.62
N LEU A 12 13.42 -17.57 -6.34
CA LEU A 12 12.49 -17.92 -5.28
C LEU A 12 11.47 -16.79 -5.00
N LEU A 13 11.94 -15.54 -4.95
CA LEU A 13 11.10 -14.41 -4.58
C LEU A 13 10.23 -13.89 -5.75
N TRP A 14 10.82 -13.74 -6.93
CA TRP A 14 10.23 -13.10 -8.10
C TRP A 14 9.99 -14.05 -9.28
N GLY A 15 10.82 -15.09 -9.41
CA GLY A 15 10.72 -16.08 -10.49
C GLY A 15 9.69 -17.17 -10.18
N GLU A 16 10.11 -18.44 -10.25
CA GLU A 16 9.21 -19.59 -10.13
C GLU A 16 8.48 -19.70 -8.79
N GLY A 17 9.06 -19.20 -7.71
CA GLY A 17 8.43 -19.28 -6.40
C GLY A 17 7.30 -18.27 -6.20
N GLN A 18 7.37 -17.10 -6.87
CA GLN A 18 6.46 -15.95 -6.70
C GLN A 18 6.05 -15.68 -5.23
N VAL A 19 6.92 -16.05 -4.28
CA VAL A 19 6.56 -16.21 -2.86
C VAL A 19 6.12 -14.88 -2.27
N LEU A 20 6.76 -13.79 -2.74
CA LEU A 20 6.47 -12.44 -2.28
C LEU A 20 5.02 -12.05 -2.58
N ILE A 21 4.52 -12.37 -3.78
CA ILE A 21 3.15 -12.06 -4.18
C ILE A 21 2.16 -12.80 -3.27
N TYR A 22 2.37 -14.09 -3.02
CA TYR A 22 1.51 -14.88 -2.15
C TYR A 22 1.51 -14.36 -0.71
N ILE A 23 2.67 -14.02 -0.16
CA ILE A 23 2.78 -13.48 1.20
C ILE A 23 2.06 -12.12 1.31
N LEU A 24 2.25 -11.21 0.35
CA LEU A 24 1.57 -9.91 0.35
C LEU A 24 0.05 -10.05 0.24
N LEU A 25 -0.44 -10.92 -0.66
CA LEU A 25 -1.86 -11.19 -0.79
C LEU A 25 -2.45 -11.80 0.48
N PHE A 26 -1.78 -12.82 1.04
CA PHE A 26 -2.21 -13.46 2.28
C PHE A 26 -2.24 -12.47 3.45
N THR A 27 -1.20 -11.64 3.58
CA THR A 27 -1.11 -10.62 4.62
C THR A 27 -2.22 -9.57 4.46
N GLY A 28 -2.48 -9.11 3.23
CA GLY A 28 -3.57 -8.18 2.95
C GLY A 28 -4.96 -8.73 3.26
N ILE A 29 -5.19 -10.01 2.94
CA ILE A 29 -6.44 -10.70 3.30
C ILE A 29 -6.53 -10.87 4.82
N TRP A 30 -5.45 -11.30 5.47
CA TRP A 30 -5.41 -11.51 6.91
C TRP A 30 -5.68 -10.22 7.69
N PHE A 31 -5.03 -9.11 7.33
CA PHE A 31 -5.32 -7.80 7.92
C PHE A 31 -6.74 -7.32 7.59
N SER A 32 -7.22 -7.53 6.36
CA SER A 32 -8.59 -7.18 5.99
C SER A 32 -9.62 -7.91 6.86
N VAL A 33 -9.43 -9.20 7.14
CA VAL A 33 -10.34 -9.98 8.00
C VAL A 33 -10.19 -9.54 9.46
N ARG A 34 -8.96 -9.40 9.98
CA ARG A 34 -8.69 -9.00 11.36
C ARG A 34 -9.21 -7.60 11.68
N LEU A 35 -9.10 -6.67 10.74
CA LEU A 35 -9.60 -5.30 10.87
C LEU A 35 -11.09 -5.16 10.47
N LYS A 36 -11.79 -6.28 10.23
CA LYS A 36 -13.21 -6.33 9.85
C LYS A 36 -13.54 -5.46 8.62
N ALA A 37 -12.70 -5.55 7.58
CA ALA A 37 -12.82 -4.79 6.34
C ALA A 37 -12.88 -3.27 6.56
N ILE A 38 -12.00 -2.75 7.44
CA ILE A 38 -11.92 -1.33 7.76
C ILE A 38 -11.76 -0.45 6.51
N GLN A 39 -11.08 -0.93 5.47
CA GLN A 39 -10.90 -0.21 4.21
C GLN A 39 -12.21 0.10 3.47
N ILE A 40 -13.29 -0.66 3.70
CA ILE A 40 -14.60 -0.39 3.10
C ILE A 40 -15.48 0.39 4.09
N LEU A 41 -15.47 -0.03 5.36
CA LEU A 41 -16.36 0.55 6.38
C LEU A 41 -16.00 1.98 6.77
N LYS A 42 -14.70 2.30 6.88
CA LYS A 42 -14.22 3.59 7.40
C LYS A 42 -13.68 4.52 6.32
N PHE A 43 -13.72 4.11 5.05
CA PHE A 43 -13.31 4.95 3.92
C PHE A 43 -14.07 6.27 3.87
N LYS A 44 -15.40 6.24 4.05
CA LYS A 44 -16.22 7.46 4.08
C LYS A 44 -15.95 8.34 5.29
N HIS A 45 -15.64 7.72 6.44
CA HIS A 45 -15.32 8.43 7.68
C HIS A 45 -14.02 9.25 7.54
N MET A 46 -13.03 8.74 6.80
CA MET A 46 -11.79 9.48 6.50
C MET A 46 -12.06 10.87 5.90
N PHE A 47 -13.00 10.99 4.95
CA PHE A 47 -13.33 12.28 4.35
C PHE A 47 -13.94 13.28 5.33
N SER A 48 -14.69 12.79 6.33
CA SER A 48 -15.21 13.65 7.40
C SER A 48 -14.07 14.21 8.27
N LEU A 49 -13.06 13.39 8.57
CA LEU A 49 -11.88 13.81 9.32
C LEU A 49 -11.02 14.82 8.54
N LEU A 50 -10.89 14.65 7.22
CA LEU A 50 -10.15 15.58 6.36
C LEU A 50 -10.84 16.96 6.29
N LYS A 51 -12.17 16.98 6.17
CA LYS A 51 -12.98 18.22 6.16
C LYS A 51 -12.92 18.98 7.48
N GLY A 52 -12.75 18.29 8.61
CA GLY A 52 -12.62 18.89 9.94
C GLY A 52 -11.23 19.40 10.31
N SER A 53 -10.23 19.28 9.42
CA SER A 53 -8.81 19.50 9.74
C SER A 53 -8.35 20.97 9.85
N SER A 54 -9.30 21.91 9.91
CA SER A 54 -9.02 23.37 9.93
C SER A 54 -8.40 23.90 11.23
N LYS A 55 -8.24 23.08 12.28
CA LYS A 55 -7.58 23.48 13.54
C LYS A 55 -6.25 22.76 13.73
N CYS A 56 -5.16 23.36 13.25
CA CYS A 56 -3.80 22.92 13.55
C CYS A 56 -3.19 23.73 14.70
N LYS A 57 -2.45 23.06 15.59
CA LYS A 57 -1.48 23.72 16.46
C LYS A 57 -0.30 24.19 15.61
N LYS A 58 0.36 25.28 16.03
CA LYS A 58 1.43 25.96 15.26
C LYS A 58 2.60 25.06 14.82
N ASP A 59 2.83 23.95 15.51
CA ASP A 59 3.93 23.00 15.23
C ASP A 59 3.49 21.65 14.62
N ASP A 60 2.19 21.44 14.38
CA ASP A 60 1.68 20.17 13.82
C ASP A 60 1.14 20.34 12.41
N ILE A 61 1.38 19.36 11.54
CA ILE A 61 0.80 19.31 10.20
C ILE A 61 -0.69 18.90 10.26
N SER A 62 -1.50 19.49 9.38
CA SER A 62 -2.93 19.15 9.29
C SER A 62 -3.12 17.73 8.77
N SER A 63 -4.21 17.05 9.16
CA SER A 63 -4.58 15.73 8.63
C SER A 63 -4.61 15.71 7.09
N PHE A 64 -5.04 16.81 6.45
CA PHE A 64 -5.01 16.94 5.00
C PHE A 64 -3.58 17.09 4.46
N GLN A 65 -2.75 17.89 5.13
CA GLN A 65 -1.34 18.05 4.77
C GLN A 65 -0.58 16.72 4.89
N ALA A 66 -0.78 15.97 5.97
CA ALA A 66 -0.21 14.64 6.17
C ALA A 66 -0.64 13.65 5.08
N LEU A 67 -1.92 13.68 4.68
CA LEU A 67 -2.42 12.90 3.56
C LEU A 67 -1.72 13.28 2.25
N CYS A 68 -1.63 14.58 1.93
CA CYS A 68 -0.94 15.06 0.73
C CYS A 68 0.53 14.64 0.71
N THR A 69 1.25 14.78 1.83
CA THR A 69 2.65 14.33 1.94
C THR A 69 2.77 12.82 1.68
N GLY A 70 1.88 12.01 2.27
CA GLY A 70 1.87 10.56 2.04
C GLY A 70 1.51 10.17 0.60
N LEU A 71 0.60 10.91 -0.05
CA LEU A 71 0.25 10.71 -1.46
C LEU A 71 1.42 11.06 -2.38
N CYS A 72 2.09 12.19 -2.15
CA CYS A 72 3.26 12.59 -2.92
C CYS A 72 4.38 11.55 -2.85
N ALA A 73 4.58 10.90 -1.71
CA ALA A 73 5.58 9.84 -1.55
C ALA A 73 5.26 8.56 -2.36
N ARG A 74 3.99 8.33 -2.70
CA ARG A 74 3.52 7.10 -3.38
C ARG A 74 3.10 7.34 -4.84
N VAL A 75 2.84 8.58 -5.25
CA VAL A 75 2.46 8.92 -6.63
C VAL A 75 3.68 9.46 -7.37
N GLY A 76 4.11 8.77 -8.42
CA GLY A 76 5.26 9.17 -9.22
C GLY A 76 5.28 8.53 -10.59
N THR A 77 6.24 8.95 -11.42
CA THR A 77 6.43 8.45 -12.80
C THR A 77 6.63 6.94 -12.84
N GLY A 78 7.32 6.37 -11.85
CA GLY A 78 7.54 4.93 -11.72
C GLY A 78 6.24 4.12 -11.61
N ASN A 79 5.24 4.63 -10.85
CA ASN A 79 3.95 3.95 -10.74
C ASN A 79 3.15 4.00 -12.06
N LEU A 80 3.22 5.11 -12.79
CA LEU A 80 2.58 5.22 -14.11
C LEU A 80 3.25 4.30 -15.16
N ALA A 81 4.60 4.28 -15.18
CA ALA A 81 5.35 3.40 -16.06
C ALA A 81 5.08 1.92 -15.74
N GLY A 82 5.02 1.56 -14.45
CA GLY A 82 4.66 0.21 -14.02
C GLY A 82 3.25 -0.20 -14.47
N VAL A 83 2.29 0.72 -14.39
CA VAL A 83 0.92 0.48 -14.90
C VAL A 83 0.93 0.27 -16.42
N ALA A 84 1.67 1.10 -17.16
CA ALA A 84 1.80 0.95 -18.61
C ALA A 84 2.39 -0.42 -18.99
N VAL A 85 3.50 -0.82 -18.35
CA VAL A 85 4.14 -2.13 -18.58
C VAL A 85 3.19 -3.29 -18.24
N ALA A 86 2.47 -3.21 -17.13
CA ALA A 86 1.54 -4.25 -16.71
C ALA A 86 0.36 -4.41 -17.67
N ILE A 87 -0.16 -3.30 -18.25
CA ILE A 87 -1.22 -3.36 -19.27
C ILE A 87 -0.66 -3.87 -20.59
N SER A 88 0.54 -3.43 -20.99
CA SER A 88 1.18 -3.86 -22.23
C SER A 88 1.50 -5.36 -22.22
N LEU A 89 1.95 -5.92 -21.09
CA LEU A 89 2.30 -7.33 -20.97
C LEU A 89 1.12 -8.21 -20.55
N GLY A 90 0.24 -7.73 -19.66
CA GLY A 90 -0.87 -8.49 -19.09
C GLY A 90 -2.24 -8.24 -19.73
N GLY A 91 -2.32 -7.32 -20.70
CA GLY A 91 -3.56 -6.90 -21.33
C GLY A 91 -4.47 -6.07 -20.43
N SER A 92 -5.69 -5.81 -20.89
CA SER A 92 -6.68 -4.99 -20.17
C SER A 92 -7.12 -5.58 -18.83
N GLY A 93 -7.01 -6.91 -18.65
CA GLY A 93 -7.33 -7.61 -17.40
C GLY A 93 -6.43 -7.23 -16.21
N ALA A 94 -5.24 -6.67 -16.46
CA ALA A 94 -4.33 -6.23 -15.40
C ALA A 94 -4.95 -5.16 -14.49
N ILE A 95 -5.82 -4.30 -15.04
CA ILE A 95 -6.46 -3.20 -14.31
C ILE A 95 -7.35 -3.73 -13.19
N PHE A 96 -8.11 -4.79 -13.46
CA PHE A 96 -8.97 -5.43 -12.46
C PHE A 96 -8.13 -5.94 -11.28
N TRP A 97 -7.03 -6.64 -11.56
CA TRP A 97 -6.14 -7.16 -10.52
C TRP A 97 -5.43 -6.05 -9.73
N MET A 98 -5.08 -4.93 -10.38
CA MET A 98 -4.55 -3.76 -9.67
C MET A 98 -5.53 -3.20 -8.65
N TRP A 99 -6.82 -3.09 -8.98
CA TRP A 99 -7.83 -2.63 -8.03
C TRP A 99 -8.01 -3.61 -6.86
N VAL A 100 -8.03 -4.93 -7.14
CA VAL A 100 -8.12 -5.96 -6.09
C VAL A 100 -6.93 -5.85 -5.12
N ILE A 101 -5.72 -5.78 -5.64
CA ILE A 101 -4.50 -5.65 -4.83
C ILE A 101 -4.47 -4.32 -4.09
N ALA A 102 -4.93 -3.22 -4.71
CA ALA A 102 -5.04 -1.92 -4.04
C ALA A 102 -6.00 -1.98 -2.84
N ILE A 103 -7.14 -2.66 -2.97
CA ILE A 103 -8.11 -2.83 -1.88
C ILE A 103 -7.48 -3.60 -0.70
N LEU A 104 -6.78 -4.69 -0.99
CA LEU A 104 -6.07 -5.47 0.04
C LEU A 104 -4.89 -4.66 0.65
N GLY A 105 -4.21 -3.88 -0.18
CA GLY A 105 -3.10 -3.01 0.21
C GLY A 105 -3.52 -1.90 1.17
N MET A 106 -4.74 -1.36 1.03
CA MET A 106 -5.27 -0.35 1.95
C MET A 106 -5.30 -0.84 3.42
N ALA A 107 -5.68 -2.09 3.66
CA ALA A 107 -5.71 -2.67 5.01
C ALA A 107 -4.31 -2.74 5.63
N THR A 108 -3.35 -3.20 4.83
CA THR A 108 -1.95 -3.37 5.24
C THR A 108 -1.29 -2.01 5.48
N GLY A 109 -1.48 -1.05 4.58
CA GLY A 109 -0.95 0.31 4.73
C GLY A 109 -1.56 1.07 5.91
N PHE A 110 -2.82 0.77 6.28
CA PHE A 110 -3.42 1.27 7.51
C PHE A 110 -2.73 0.68 8.74
N ALA A 111 -2.54 -0.64 8.78
CA ALA A 111 -1.84 -1.29 9.89
C ALA A 111 -0.41 -0.73 10.04
N GLU A 112 0.33 -0.62 8.95
CA GLU A 112 1.68 -0.03 8.91
C GLU A 112 1.69 1.39 9.48
N SER A 113 0.75 2.25 9.05
CA SER A 113 0.66 3.63 9.54
C SER A 113 0.34 3.68 11.03
N VAL A 114 -0.55 2.81 11.53
CA VAL A 114 -0.89 2.72 12.96
C VAL A 114 0.31 2.25 13.78
N LEU A 115 0.98 1.17 13.38
CA LEU A 115 2.19 0.69 14.05
C LEU A 115 3.27 1.77 14.05
N GLY A 116 3.45 2.47 12.92
CA GLY A 116 4.39 3.58 12.80
C GLY A 116 4.10 4.72 13.78
N GLN A 117 2.84 4.99 14.11
CA GLN A 117 2.49 5.96 15.15
C GLN A 117 2.67 5.41 16.57
N VAL A 118 2.30 4.15 16.82
CA VAL A 118 2.41 3.51 18.15
C VAL A 118 3.86 3.38 18.60
N TYR A 119 4.76 3.02 17.68
CA TYR A 119 6.19 2.85 17.96
C TYR A 119 7.03 4.08 17.63
N LYS A 120 6.39 5.24 17.39
CA LYS A 120 7.10 6.49 17.18
C LYS A 120 7.77 6.93 18.49
N VAL A 121 9.04 6.57 18.66
CA VAL A 121 9.88 7.13 19.72
C VAL A 121 10.17 8.58 19.35
N ARG A 122 9.97 9.49 20.30
CA ARG A 122 10.24 10.93 20.14
C ARG A 122 11.73 11.21 20.09
#